data_AF-A0A9W6ZYU6-F1
#
_entry.id   AF-A0A9W6ZYU6-F1
#
_cell.length_a   1.000
_cell.length_b   1.000
_cell.length_c   1.000
_cell.angle_alpha   90.00
_cell.angle_beta   90.00
_cell.angle_gamma   90.00
#
_symmetry.space_group_name_H-M   'P 1'
#
loop_
_entity.id
_entity.type
_entity.pdbx_description
1 polymer ?
#
loop_
_entity_poly.entity_id
_entity_poly.type
_entity_poly.pdbx_seq_one_letter_code
_entity_poly.pdbx_strand_id
1 'polypeptide(L)'
;MIPTIILSFGTHILQLYAALSSFRALQSEDSSDDKQWLTFWLLFTLFEITVSILDILAIYIVPFYGEIKFGFILFIGVFGGAGKIYPMLEPILLKAEKVAEKYEAIAKEEIGKATKKLK
;
A
#
# COMPACT_ATOMS: atom_id res chain seq x y z
N MET A 1 2.41 -18.76 -20.44
CA MET A 1 2.93 -17.89 -19.38
C MET A 1 3.52 -16.68 -20.04
N ILE A 2 3.08 -15.48 -19.66
CA ILE A 2 3.61 -14.22 -20.22
C ILE A 2 5.06 -14.08 -19.76
N PRO A 3 6.00 -13.70 -20.64
CA PRO A 3 7.38 -13.45 -20.24
C PRO A 3 7.45 -12.47 -19.06
N THR A 4 8.19 -12.84 -18.01
CA THR A 4 8.32 -12.05 -16.78
C THR A 4 8.85 -10.64 -17.05
N ILE A 5 9.67 -10.48 -18.09
CA ILE A 5 10.17 -9.19 -18.57
C ILE A 5 9.02 -8.28 -19.01
N ILE A 6 8.05 -8.81 -19.76
CA ILE A 6 6.89 -8.03 -20.24
C ILE A 6 6.01 -7.62 -19.05
N LEU A 7 5.78 -8.52 -18.10
CA LEU A 7 5.03 -8.21 -16.89
C LEU A 7 5.73 -7.15 -16.05
N SER A 8 7.06 -7.23 -15.91
CA SER A 8 7.87 -6.24 -15.19
C SER A 8 7.76 -4.85 -15.82
N PHE A 9 8.00 -4.73 -17.14
CA PHE A 9 7.80 -3.46 -17.83
C PHE A 9 6.37 -2.95 -17.71
N GLY A 10 5.37 -3.83 -17.81
CA GLY A 10 3.96 -3.49 -17.60
C GLY A 10 3.71 -2.92 -16.20
N THR A 11 4.24 -3.53 -15.14
CA THR A 11 4.11 -3.03 -13.77
C THR A 11 4.75 -1.65 -13.59
N HIS A 12 5.92 -1.40 -14.17
CA HIS A 12 6.60 -0.12 -14.06
C HIS A 12 5.87 0.99 -14.82
N ILE A 13 5.34 0.69 -16.01
CA ILE A 13 4.48 1.63 -16.76
C ILE A 13 3.23 1.97 -15.95
N LEU A 14 2.62 0.97 -15.31
CA LEU A 14 1.46 1.15 -14.45
C LEU A 14 1.78 2.01 -13.21
N GLN A 15 2.94 1.80 -12.59
CA GLN A 15 3.41 2.64 -11.47
C GLN A 15 3.62 4.09 -11.90
N LEU A 16 4.22 4.33 -13.07
CA LEU A 16 4.36 5.68 -13.63
C LEU A 16 2.99 6.31 -13.89
N TYR A 17 2.05 5.54 -14.45
CA TYR A 17 0.67 6.01 -14.65
C TYR A 17 -0.01 6.38 -13.33
N ALA A 18 0.12 5.53 -12.30
CA ALA A 18 -0.44 5.81 -10.98
C ALA A 18 0.21 7.04 -10.33
N ALA A 19 1.53 7.23 -10.49
CA ALA A 19 2.23 8.41 -10.00
C ALA A 19 1.75 9.69 -10.68
N LEU A 20 1.61 9.68 -12.02
CA LEU A 20 1.08 10.82 -12.76
C LEU A 20 -0.38 11.10 -12.40
N SER A 21 -1.18 10.06 -12.16
CA SER A 21 -2.57 10.22 -11.77
C SER A 21 -2.70 10.74 -10.33
N SER A 22 -1.81 10.32 -9.43
CA SER A 22 -1.69 10.88 -8.07
C SER A 22 -1.36 12.38 -8.14
N PHE A 23 -0.43 12.77 -9.00
CA PHE A 23 -0.09 14.19 -9.20
C PHE A 23 -1.26 15.02 -9.76
N ARG A 24 -2.09 14.41 -10.63
CA ARG A 24 -3.31 15.05 -11.13
C ARG A 24 -4.39 15.17 -10.04
N ALA A 25 -4.55 14.14 -9.22
CA ALA A 25 -5.51 14.14 -8.10
C ALA A 25 -5.21 15.28 -7.12
N LEU A 26 -3.92 15.49 -6.79
CA LEU A 26 -3.48 16.61 -5.94
C LEU A 26 -3.82 18.02 -6.48
N GLN A 27 -4.08 18.13 -7.79
CA GLN A 27 -4.46 19.40 -8.43
C GLN A 27 -5.96 19.51 -8.68
N SER A 28 -6.71 18.43 -8.45
CA SER A 28 -8.15 18.40 -8.63
C SER A 28 -8.87 19.00 -7.42
N GLU A 29 -10.04 19.57 -7.63
CA GLU A 29 -10.89 20.06 -6.53
C GLU A 29 -11.63 18.91 -5.81
N ASP A 30 -11.71 17.72 -6.42
CA ASP A 30 -12.42 16.57 -5.88
C ASP A 30 -11.49 15.63 -5.09
N SER A 31 -11.73 15.54 -3.79
CA SER A 31 -11.02 14.64 -2.88
C SER A 31 -11.28 13.14 -3.10
N SER A 32 -12.24 12.75 -3.95
CA SER A 32 -12.52 11.32 -4.22
C SER A 32 -11.34 10.62 -4.90
N ASP A 33 -10.65 11.34 -5.78
CA ASP A 33 -9.52 10.81 -6.53
C ASP A 33 -8.29 10.63 -5.63
N ASP A 34 -8.12 11.52 -4.65
CA ASP A 34 -7.08 11.38 -3.62
C ASP A 34 -7.25 10.08 -2.84
N LYS A 35 -8.48 9.76 -2.43
CA LYS A 35 -8.77 8.51 -1.70
C LYS A 35 -8.43 7.28 -2.54
N GLN A 36 -8.72 7.31 -3.84
CA GLN A 36 -8.37 6.24 -4.77
C GLN A 36 -6.84 6.03 -4.83
N TRP A 37 -6.07 7.09 -5.09
CA TRP A 37 -4.62 6.97 -5.30
C TRP A 37 -3.84 6.73 -4.01
N LEU A 38 -4.22 7.36 -2.89
CA LEU A 38 -3.59 7.09 -1.58
C LEU A 38 -3.86 5.66 -1.12
N THR A 39 -5.09 5.16 -1.31
CA THR A 39 -5.41 3.77 -0.98
C THR A 39 -4.69 2.80 -1.91
N PHE A 40 -4.51 3.15 -3.20
CA PHE A 40 -3.71 2.37 -4.13
C PHE A 40 -2.29 2.18 -3.61
N TRP A 41 -1.60 3.26 -3.21
CA TRP A 41 -0.22 3.17 -2.72
C TRP A 41 -0.12 2.36 -1.42
N LEU A 42 -1.10 2.50 -0.53
CA LEU A 42 -1.16 1.71 0.69
C LEU A 42 -1.32 0.20 0.40
N LEU A 43 -2.28 -0.17 -0.46
CA LEU A 43 -2.51 -1.56 -0.84
C LEU A 43 -1.33 -2.14 -1.64
N PHE A 44 -0.76 -1.36 -2.56
CA PHE A 44 0.39 -1.74 -3.35
C PHE A 44 1.59 -2.08 -2.47
N THR A 45 1.93 -1.23 -1.50
CA THR A 45 3.05 -1.46 -0.60
C THR A 45 2.83 -2.67 0.31
N LEU A 46 1.64 -2.82 0.90
CA LEU A 46 1.30 -3.99 1.71
C LEU A 46 1.40 -5.29 0.89
N PHE A 47 0.88 -5.26 -0.33
CA PHE A 47 0.92 -6.39 -1.25
C PHE A 47 2.35 -6.74 -1.63
N GLU A 48 3.18 -5.77 -2.02
CA GLU A 48 4.59 -6.00 -2.37
C GLU A 48 5.40 -6.53 -1.19
N ILE A 49 5.18 -6.05 0.04
CA ILE A 49 5.83 -6.62 1.24
C ILE A 49 5.44 -8.09 1.39
N THR A 50 4.15 -8.40 1.32
CA THR A 50 3.64 -9.78 1.45
C THR A 50 4.23 -10.68 0.37
N VAL A 51 4.20 -10.21 -0.88
CA VAL A 51 4.74 -10.89 -2.06
C VAL A 51 6.25 -11.08 -1.94
N SER A 52 7.00 -10.09 -1.48
CA SER A 52 8.47 -10.20 -1.35
C SER A 52 8.90 -11.31 -0.37
N ILE A 53 8.11 -11.56 0.68
CA ILE A 53 8.33 -12.67 1.62
C ILE A 53 7.97 -14.01 0.96
N LEU A 54 6.93 -14.02 0.14
CA LEU A 54 6.42 -15.21 -0.53
C LEU A 54 7.18 -15.57 -1.81
N ASP A 55 7.90 -14.64 -2.45
CA ASP A 55 8.56 -14.86 -3.76
C ASP A 55 9.55 -16.03 -3.74
N ILE A 56 10.17 -16.32 -2.59
CA ILE A 56 11.08 -17.47 -2.42
C ILE A 56 10.33 -18.81 -2.58
N LEU A 57 9.04 -18.87 -2.21
CA LEU A 57 8.21 -20.08 -2.21
C LEU A 57 7.18 -20.11 -3.35
N ALA A 58 6.63 -18.95 -3.72
CA ALA A 58 5.49 -18.82 -4.61
C ALA A 58 5.84 -19.12 -6.08
N ILE A 59 7.06 -18.80 -6.52
CA ILE A 59 7.48 -18.99 -7.92
C ILE A 59 7.55 -20.47 -8.33
N TYR A 60 7.74 -21.37 -7.36
CA TYR A 60 7.86 -22.81 -7.59
C TYR A 60 6.55 -23.57 -7.42
N ILE A 61 5.58 -23.02 -6.67
CA ILE A 61 4.37 -23.73 -6.25
C ILE A 61 3.13 -23.25 -7.05
N VAL A 62 3.06 -21.97 -7.41
CA VAL A 62 1.85 -21.37 -7.99
C VAL A 62 2.04 -21.07 -9.47
N PRO A 63 1.38 -21.80 -10.39
CA PRO A 63 1.37 -21.43 -11.81
C PRO A 63 0.64 -20.10 -12.02
N PHE A 64 1.16 -19.25 -12.91
CA PHE A 64 0.62 -17.91 -13.24
C PHE A 64 0.70 -16.84 -12.13
N TYR A 65 1.60 -17.00 -11.17
CA TYR A 65 1.80 -16.05 -10.09
C TYR A 65 2.07 -14.60 -10.57
N GLY A 66 2.91 -14.43 -11.61
CA GLY A 66 3.24 -13.11 -12.15
C GLY A 66 2.04 -12.40 -12.79
N GLU A 67 1.20 -13.15 -13.50
CA GLU A 67 -0.02 -12.64 -14.13
C GLU A 67 -1.08 -12.26 -13.09
N ILE A 68 -1.22 -13.05 -12.02
CA ILE A 68 -2.11 -12.72 -10.89
C ILE A 68 -1.63 -11.45 -10.19
N LYS A 69 -0.31 -11.36 -9.93
CA LYS A 69 0.31 -10.16 -9.34
C LYS A 69 -0.01 -8.92 -10.16
N PHE A 70 0.24 -8.97 -11.47
CA PHE A 70 -0.01 -7.86 -12.37
C PHE A 70 -1.51 -7.52 -12.46
N GLY A 71 -2.38 -8.53 -12.56
CA GLY A 71 -3.83 -8.34 -12.60
C GLY A 71 -4.38 -7.68 -11.34
N PHE A 72 -3.86 -8.04 -10.16
CA PHE A 72 -4.23 -7.40 -8.91
C PHE A 72 -3.84 -5.91 -8.89
N ILE A 73 -2.61 -5.57 -9.30
CA ILE A 73 -2.15 -4.17 -9.35
C ILE A 73 -2.98 -3.37 -10.35
N LEU A 74 -3.31 -3.94 -11.51
CA LEU A 74 -4.21 -3.33 -12.50
C LEU A 74 -5.59 -3.06 -11.90
N PHE A 75 -6.15 -4.01 -11.17
CA PHE A 75 -7.46 -3.87 -10.52
C PHE A 75 -7.49 -2.69 -9.54
N ILE A 76 -6.53 -2.61 -8.62
CA ILE A 76 -6.52 -1.55 -7.61
C ILE A 76 -6.25 -0.17 -8.22
N GLY A 77 -5.46 -0.08 -9.29
CA GLY A 77 -5.12 1.17 -9.97
C GLY A 77 -6.12 1.57 -11.07
N VAL A 78 -6.03 0.93 -12.24
CA VAL A 78 -6.76 1.31 -13.47
C VAL A 78 -8.27 1.14 -13.33
N PHE A 79 -8.72 0.08 -12.65
CA PHE A 79 -10.14 -0.22 -12.51
C PHE A 79 -10.80 0.44 -11.28
N GLY A 80 -10.10 1.34 -10.59
CA GLY A 80 -10.64 2.02 -9.42
C GLY A 80 -10.87 1.09 -8.21
N GLY A 81 -10.19 -0.06 -8.17
CA GLY A 81 -10.39 -1.06 -7.12
C GLY A 81 -10.01 -0.56 -5.73
N ALA A 82 -9.01 0.32 -5.62
CA ALA A 82 -8.57 0.85 -4.34
C ALA A 82 -9.66 1.66 -3.62
N GLY A 83 -10.40 2.50 -4.33
CA GLY A 83 -11.50 3.30 -3.80
C GLY A 83 -12.69 2.45 -3.38
N LYS A 84 -12.90 1.29 -4.03
CA LYS A 84 -13.90 0.30 -3.60
C LYS A 84 -13.48 -0.44 -2.33
N ILE A 85 -12.18 -0.65 -2.13
CA ILE A 85 -11.62 -1.32 -0.96
C ILE A 85 -11.54 -0.37 0.24
N TYR A 86 -11.36 0.93 -0.01
CA TYR A 86 -11.17 1.93 1.05
C TYR A 86 -12.21 1.88 2.19
N PRO A 87 -13.53 1.80 1.95
CA PRO A 87 -14.52 1.73 3.04
C PRO A 87 -14.36 0.50 3.94
N MET A 88 -13.79 -0.59 3.42
CA MET A 88 -13.49 -1.79 4.23
C MET A 88 -12.19 -1.62 5.04
N LEU A 89 -11.24 -0.84 4.52
CA LEU A 89 -9.96 -0.57 5.16
C LEU A 89 -10.04 0.53 6.22
N GLU A 90 -10.87 1.55 6.01
CA GLU A 90 -11.06 2.69 6.91
C GLU A 90 -11.19 2.30 8.40
N PRO A 91 -12.06 1.37 8.81
CA PRO A 91 -12.17 1.00 10.23
C PRO A 91 -10.92 0.28 10.77
N ILE A 92 -10.15 -0.40 9.92
CA ILE A 92 -8.90 -1.07 10.31
C ILE A 92 -7.81 -0.02 10.50
N LEU A 93 -7.72 0.95 9.59
CA LEU A 93 -6.73 2.04 9.65
C LEU A 93 -6.96 2.92 10.87
N LEU A 94 -8.22 3.30 11.17
CA LEU A 94 -8.56 4.08 12.35
C LEU A 94 -8.25 3.33 13.66
N LYS A 95 -8.35 2.00 13.67
CA LYS A 95 -7.91 1.18 14.82
C LYS A 95 -6.40 1.17 14.94
N ALA A 96 -5.67 1.02 13.84
CA ALA A 96 -4.21 1.02 13.81
C ALA A 96 -3.64 2.37 14.29
N GLU A 97 -4.24 3.49 13.88
CA GLU A 97 -3.86 4.84 14.31
C GLU A 97 -4.00 5.02 15.82
N LYS A 98 -5.15 4.66 16.40
CA LYS A 98 -5.35 4.70 17.86
C LYS A 98 -4.34 3.85 18.64
N VAL A 99 -3.95 2.71 18.06
CA VAL A 99 -2.91 1.86 18.64
C VAL A 99 -1.56 2.57 18.60
N ALA A 100 -1.20 3.19 17.46
CA ALA A 100 0.04 3.95 17.32
C ALA A 100 0.12 5.13 18.32
N GLU A 101 -0.94 5.93 18.44
CA GLU A 101 -1.02 7.04 19.41
C GLU A 101 -0.80 6.57 20.85
N LYS A 102 -1.42 5.44 21.23
CA LYS A 102 -1.24 4.85 22.56
C LYS A 102 0.22 4.49 22.83
N TYR A 103 0.90 3.86 21.87
CA TYR A 103 2.31 3.49 22.02
C TYR A 103 3.23 4.72 22.04
N GLU A 104 2.93 5.78 21.27
CA GLU A 104 3.67 7.04 21.31
C GLU A 104 3.55 7.74 22.68
N ALA A 105 2.36 7.75 23.28
CA ALA A 105 2.14 8.30 24.61
C ALA A 105 2.95 7.54 25.68
N ILE A 106 2.95 6.21 25.64
CA ILE A 106 3.75 5.37 26.55
C ILE A 106 5.24 5.66 26.36
N ALA A 107 5.72 5.77 25.12
CA ALA A 107 7.12 6.07 24.84
C ALA A 107 7.54 7.44 25.41
N LYS A 108 6.72 8.48 25.24
CA LYS A 108 6.98 9.82 25.81
C LYS A 108 7.00 9.80 27.35
N GLU A 109 6.10 9.05 27.98
CA GLU A 109 6.06 8.92 29.44
C GLU A 109 7.34 8.24 29.97
N GLU A 110 7.75 7.12 29.37
CA GLU A 110 8.96 6.39 29.76
C GLU A 110 10.23 7.22 29.53
N ILE A 111 10.34 7.94 28.41
CA ILE A 111 11.45 8.87 28.14
C ILE A 111 11.48 9.99 29.19
N GLY A 112 10.31 10.53 29.58
CA GLY A 112 10.21 11.56 30.61
C GLY A 112 10.65 11.07 32.00
N LYS A 113 10.27 9.84 32.37
CA LYS A 113 10.73 9.19 33.61
C LYS A 113 12.23 8.94 33.60
N ALA A 114 12.77 8.41 32.49
CA ALA A 114 14.20 8.15 32.34
C ALA A 114 15.03 9.45 32.44
N THR A 115 14.56 10.53 31.82
CA THR A 115 15.22 11.85 31.86
C THR A 115 15.23 12.45 33.26
N LYS A 116 14.14 12.29 34.04
CA LYS A 116 14.08 12.73 35.44
C LYS A 116 14.98 11.91 36.37
N LYS A 117 15.26 10.65 36.05
CA LYS A 117 16.14 9.77 36.84
C LYS A 117 17.64 10.05 36.60
N LEU A 118 17.97 10.67 35.47
CA LEU A 118 19.34 11.05 35.09
C LEU A 118 19.75 12.44 35.60
N LYS A 119 18.81 13.25 36.08
CA LYS A 119 19.06 14.53 36.76
C LYS A 119 19.02 14.34 38.27
#